data_AF-A0ABD5PPU5-F1
#
_entry.id   AF-A0ABD5PPU5-F1
#
_cell.length_a   1.000
_cell.length_b   1.000
_cell.length_c   1.000
_cell.angle_alpha   90.00
_cell.angle_beta   90.00
_cell.angle_gamma   90.00
#
_symmetry.space_group_name_H-M   'P 1'
#
loop_
_entity.id
_entity.type
_entity.pdbx_description
1 polymer ?
#
loop_
_entity_poly.entity_id
_entity_poly.type
_entity_poly.pdbx_seq_one_letter_code
_entity_poly.pdbx_strand_id
1 'polypeptide(L)' 'MATALDVDREQTMVLIFDTKTLTLQARAFFPHPEPFGFHGRFFRDV' A
#
# COMPACT_ATOMS: atom_id res chain seq x y z
N MET A 1 5.41 -2.07 4.73
CA MET A 1 4.54 -1.50 3.67
C MET A 1 3.59 -2.58 3.21
N ALA A 2 2.34 -2.24 2.90
CA ALA A 2 1.38 -3.16 2.31
C ALA A 2 0.48 -2.41 1.30
N THR A 3 -0.07 -3.12 0.33
CA THR A 3 -1.16 -2.64 -0.53
C THR A 3 -2.51 -3.00 0.10
N ALA A 4 -3.50 -2.12 -0.04
CA ALA A 4 -4.88 -2.36 0.36
C ALA A 4 -5.84 -1.81 -0.70
N LEU A 5 -7.01 -2.42 -0.84
CA LEU A 5 -8.10 -1.91 -1.67
C LEU A 5 -9.11 -1.18 -0.77
N ASP A 6 -9.36 0.09 -1.07
CA ASP A 6 -10.50 0.84 -0.53
C ASP A 6 -11.73 0.52 -1.37
N VAL A 7 -12.67 -0.25 -0.82
CA VAL A 7 -13.86 -0.69 -1.55
C VAL A 7 -14.87 0.42 -1.76
N ASP A 8 -14.90 1.44 -0.90
CA ASP A 8 -15.84 2.55 -1.02
C ASP A 8 -15.36 3.56 -2.08
N ARG A 9 -14.04 3.71 -2.23
CA ARG A 9 -13.41 4.59 -3.23
C ARG A 9 -13.06 3.89 -4.53
N GLU A 10 -13.13 2.57 -4.58
CA GLU A 10 -12.67 1.74 -5.70
C GLU A 10 -11.21 2.04 -6.08
N GLN A 11 -10.33 2.23 -5.10
CA GLN A 11 -8.93 2.60 -5.33
C GLN A 11 -7.97 1.79 -4.47
N THR A 12 -6.84 1.39 -5.06
CA THR A 12 -5.74 0.80 -4.30
C THR A 12 -4.97 1.90 -3.58
N MET A 13 -4.48 1.57 -2.39
CA MET A 13 -3.53 2.40 -1.66
C MET A 13 -2.33 1.60 -1.18
N VAL A 14 -1.21 2.31 -1.03
CA VAL A 14 -0.03 1.82 -0.31
C VAL A 14 -0.04 2.41 1.10
N LEU A 15 0.06 1.52 2.08
CA LEU A 15 0.11 1.83 3.50
C LEU A 15 1.54 1.75 4.03
N ILE A 16 1.95 2.79 4.74
CA ILE A 16 3.24 2.88 5.43
C ILE A 16 3.00 2.80 6.93
N PHE A 17 3.73 1.92 7.60
CA PHE A 17 3.58 1.66 9.02
C PHE A 17 4.91 1.85 9.75
N ASP A 18 4.83 2.24 11.02
CA ASP A 18 5.89 1.94 11.96
C ASP A 18 6.04 0.41 12.07
N THR A 19 7.26 -0.09 11.98
CA THR A 19 7.51 -1.54 11.90
C THR A 19 7.38 -2.24 13.25
N LYS A 20 7.59 -1.54 14.36
CA LYS A 20 7.53 -2.11 15.70
C LYS A 20 6.09 -2.18 16.21
N THR A 21 5.28 -1.17 15.93
CA THR A 21 3.92 -1.04 16.47
C THR A 21 2.82 -1.34 15.47
N LEU A 22 3.16 -1.44 14.18
CA LEU A 22 2.21 -1.49 13.06
C LEU A 22 1.25 -0.28 13.04
N THR A 23 1.63 0.82 13.66
CA THR A 23 0.86 2.07 13.61
C THR A 23 0.98 2.68 12.22
N LEU A 24 -0.15 3.03 11.60
CA LEU A 24 -0.19 3.70 10.30
C LEU A 24 0.48 5.08 10.38
N GLN A 25 1.45 5.32 9.50
CA GLN A 25 2.19 6.59 9.40
C GLN A 25 1.75 7.39 8.17
N ALA A 26 1.50 6.73 7.04
CA ALA A 26 1.09 7.39 5.80
C ALA A 26 0.29 6.46 4.89
N ARG A 27 -0.45 7.07 3.95
CA ARG A 27 -1.16 6.40 2.85
C ARG A 27 -0.95 7.15 1.54
N ALA A 28 -0.80 6.41 0.45
CA ALA A 28 -0.77 6.96 -0.90
C ALA A 28 -1.78 6.23 -1.78
N PHE A 29 -2.64 6.98 -2.48
CA PHE A 29 -3.67 6.42 -3.36
C PHE A 29 -3.14 6.28 -4.78
N PHE A 30 -3.51 5.18 -5.42
CA PHE A 30 -3.33 4.96 -6.85
C PHE A 30 -4.50 5.61 -7.59
N PRO A 31 -4.32 6.01 -8.86
CA PRO A 31 -5.40 6.61 -9.63
C PRO A 31 -6.54 5.61 -9.97
N HIS A 32 -6.35 4.31 -9.77
CA HIS A 32 -7.29 3.22 -10.08
C HIS A 32 -7.10 2.02 -9.14
N PRO A 33 -7.99 1.02 -9.13
CA PRO A 33 -7.77 -0.22 -8.39
C PRO A 33 -6.74 -1.10 -9.12
N GLU A 34 -5.79 -1.62 -8.36
CA GLU A 34 -4.80 -2.60 -8.83
C GLU A 34 -5.32 -4.03 -8.64
N PRO A 35 -5.10 -4.95 -9.59
CA PRO A 35 -5.41 -6.37 -9.43
C PRO A 35 -4.64 -7.03 -8.27
N PHE A 36 -5.17 -8.14 -7.75
CA PHE A 36 -4.46 -8.93 -6.74
C PHE A 36 -3.20 -9.57 -7.32
N GLY A 37 -2.04 -9.12 -6.82
CA GLY A 37 -0.73 -9.66 -7.16
C GLY A 37 -0.21 -10.70 -6.16
N PHE A 38 1.03 -11.15 -6.37
CA PHE A 38 1.74 -12.08 -5.49
C PHE A 38 2.72 -11.34 -4.56
N HIS A 39 4.02 -11.51 -4.78
CA HIS A 39 5.06 -10.95 -3.93
C HIS A 39 5.58 -9.62 -4.49
N GLY A 40 5.72 -8.64 -3.61
CA GLY A 40 6.39 -7.36 -3.89
C GLY A 40 7.83 -7.33 -3.39
N ARG A 41 8.63 -6.40 -3.92
CA ARG A 41 10.00 -6.13 -3.45
C ARG A 41 10.22 -4.62 -3.35
N PHE A 42 10.91 -4.20 -2.29
CA PHE A 42 11.38 -2.83 -2.14
C PHE A 42 12.81 -2.71 -2.67
N PHE A 43 13.08 -1.62 -3.38
CA PHE A 43 14.40 -1.25 -3.86
C PHE A 43 14.72 0.15 -3.32
N ARG A 44 15.91 0.31 -2.73
CA ARG A 44 16.30 1.57 -2.08
C ARG A 44 16.74 2.64 -3.09
N ASP A 45 17.38 2.21 -4.18
CA ASP A 45 18.15 3.09 -5.07
C ASP A 45 17.87 2.79 -6.56
N VAL A 46 16.64 2.37 -6.89
CA VAL A 46 16.17 2.19 -8.28
C VAL A 46 15.13 3.26 -8.59
#